data_AF-A0A836CUU4-F1
#
_entry.id   AF-A0A836CUU4-F1
#
_cell.length_a   1.000
_cell.length_b   1.000
_cell.length_c   1.000
_cell.angle_alpha   90.00
_cell.angle_beta   90.00
_cell.angle_gamma   90.00
#
_symmetry.space_group_name_H-M   'P 1'
#
loop_
_entity.id
_entity.type
_entity.pdbx_description
1 polymer ?
#
loop_
_entity_poly.entity_id
_entity_poly.type
_entity_poly.pdbx_seq_one_letter_code
_entity_poly.pdbx_strand_id
1 'polypeptide(L)'
;MAWKITPLLCLLVCVAAVGAAQPRTQLLNVCMNARYHKEKPGPEDKLHGQCSPWKNNACCFVNTSIEAHKDISSLYRFDWDHCGKMEPACKRHFIQDICLYECSPNLGPWIQEVNQSWRKERILNVPLCKEDCESWWEDCRTSYTCKSNWHRGWDWTSGYNQCPVKVACHRFDFYFPTPAALCNEIWSHSYRASNYSRGSGRCIQMWFDPVLGNPNEELPLQERKEMPWKLTPLLLFLGWMTSVCNARTRTDLLNVCMDAKHHKAEPGPEDKLHNQCTPWKKNACCSARVSQELHKDTSSLYNFTWDHCGKMEPACQRHFIQDNCLYECSPNLGPWIQEVNQKWRKERFLNVPLCKEDCQSWWEDCRTSHTCKSNWHRGWDWTSGSNKCPNGTTCRTFEAYFPTPAALCEGLWSHSYKLSNYSRGSGRCIQMWFDPALGNPNEEVARFYASALTAEAWPQGIRPLSLCLALMLSLWLHD
;
A
#
# COMPACT_ATOMS: atom_id res chain seq x y z
N MET A 1 13.53 62.00 -2.35
CA MET A 1 13.74 61.55 -3.75
C MET A 1 14.76 60.44 -3.72
N ALA A 2 14.34 59.18 -3.84
CA ALA A 2 15.24 58.08 -4.10
C ALA A 2 14.56 57.19 -5.13
N TRP A 3 15.23 57.09 -6.27
CA TRP A 3 14.75 56.59 -7.53
C TRP A 3 14.62 55.06 -7.50
N LYS A 4 13.53 54.56 -8.07
CA LYS A 4 13.31 53.16 -8.44
C LYS A 4 14.46 52.62 -9.28
N ILE A 5 15.03 51.47 -8.90
CA ILE A 5 15.59 50.50 -9.84
C ILE A 5 14.95 49.13 -9.57
N THR A 6 13.89 48.94 -10.36
CA THR A 6 13.27 47.74 -10.95
C THR A 6 13.54 46.32 -10.39
N PRO A 7 12.47 45.55 -10.05
CA PRO A 7 12.52 44.15 -9.60
C PRO A 7 12.67 43.13 -10.75
N LEU A 8 13.12 43.55 -11.93
CA LEU A 8 13.18 42.70 -13.12
C LEU A 8 14.41 41.78 -13.16
N LEU A 9 15.46 42.07 -12.38
CA LEU A 9 16.68 41.25 -12.37
C LEU A 9 16.57 39.99 -11.48
N CYS A 10 15.69 40.02 -10.46
CA CYS A 10 15.47 38.85 -9.59
C CYS A 10 14.60 37.77 -10.23
N LEU A 11 13.84 38.10 -11.28
CA LEU A 11 12.99 37.13 -11.98
C LEU A 11 13.77 36.26 -12.98
N LEU A 12 14.92 36.71 -13.46
CA LEU A 12 15.73 35.98 -14.45
C LEU A 12 16.66 34.93 -13.84
N VAL A 13 16.99 35.02 -12.55
CA VAL A 13 17.87 34.04 -11.88
C VAL A 13 17.08 32.83 -11.34
N CYS A 14 15.75 32.95 -11.17
CA CYS A 14 14.92 31.87 -10.61
C CYS A 14 14.41 30.84 -11.64
N VAL A 15 14.67 31.01 -12.94
CA VAL A 15 14.15 30.09 -13.98
C VAL A 15 15.16 28.98 -14.34
N ALA A 16 16.38 29.02 -13.82
CA ALA A 16 17.35 27.94 -14.04
C ALA A 16 17.50 27.10 -12.77
N ALA A 17 17.09 25.83 -12.86
CA ALA A 17 17.31 24.76 -11.89
C ALA A 17 16.34 24.66 -10.69
N VAL A 18 15.04 24.51 -10.97
CA VAL A 18 14.19 23.65 -10.15
C VAL A 18 13.55 22.60 -11.05
N GLY A 19 14.34 21.60 -11.43
CA GLY A 19 13.78 20.31 -11.86
C GLY A 19 13.22 19.62 -10.62
N ALA A 20 12.00 19.98 -10.23
CA ALA A 20 11.28 19.33 -9.15
C ALA A 20 10.98 17.88 -9.58
N ALA A 21 11.49 16.90 -8.83
CA ALA A 21 11.01 15.53 -8.90
C ALA A 21 9.51 15.54 -8.56
N GLN A 22 8.69 15.20 -9.54
CA GLN A 22 7.24 15.12 -9.36
C GLN A 22 6.92 13.92 -8.47
N PRO A 23 6.10 14.06 -7.41
CA PRO A 23 5.62 12.91 -6.65
C PRO A 23 4.85 11.98 -7.60
N ARG A 24 5.27 10.71 -7.67
CA ARG A 24 4.69 9.71 -8.57
C ARG A 24 3.23 9.47 -8.18
N THR A 25 2.30 9.85 -9.07
CA THR A 25 0.85 9.78 -8.85
C THR A 25 0.27 8.36 -8.97
N GLN A 26 1.03 7.42 -9.55
CA GLN A 26 0.61 6.03 -9.74
C GLN A 26 1.65 5.07 -9.14
N LEU A 27 1.27 4.39 -8.04
CA LEU A 27 2.15 3.47 -7.28
C LEU A 27 1.80 1.99 -7.52
N LEU A 28 0.63 1.69 -8.05
CA LEU A 28 0.19 0.32 -8.33
C LEU A 28 0.22 0.07 -9.83
N ASN A 29 0.61 -1.15 -10.20
CA ASN A 29 0.68 -1.60 -11.58
C ASN A 29 1.56 -0.66 -12.44
N VAL A 30 2.81 -0.48 -12.01
CA VAL A 30 3.77 0.41 -12.66
C VAL A 30 5.15 -0.23 -12.77
N CYS A 31 5.90 0.16 -13.79
CA CYS A 31 7.29 -0.24 -13.98
C CYS A 31 8.23 0.90 -13.59
N MET A 32 9.33 0.58 -12.93
CA MET A 32 10.38 1.57 -12.66
C MET A 32 11.16 1.88 -13.93
N ASN A 33 11.69 3.09 -14.04
CA ASN A 33 12.58 3.52 -15.11
C ASN A 33 14.02 3.05 -14.83
N ALA A 34 14.24 1.74 -14.93
CA ALA A 34 15.55 1.12 -14.91
C ALA A 34 15.89 0.49 -16.27
N ARG A 35 17.04 -0.18 -16.34
CA ARG A 35 17.72 -0.49 -17.60
C ARG A 35 16.95 -1.41 -18.55
N TYR A 36 16.18 -2.36 -18.00
CA TYR A 36 15.53 -3.43 -18.77
C TYR A 36 14.01 -3.52 -18.57
N HIS A 37 13.42 -2.50 -17.94
CA HIS A 37 11.99 -2.40 -17.72
C HIS A 37 11.26 -1.85 -18.95
N LYS A 38 10.05 -2.35 -19.17
CA LYS A 38 9.04 -1.72 -20.02
C LYS A 38 8.59 -0.39 -19.42
N GLU A 39 8.01 0.46 -20.26
CA GLU A 39 7.38 1.70 -19.78
C GLU A 39 6.16 1.41 -18.89
N LYS A 40 5.38 0.37 -19.25
CA LYS A 40 4.15 -0.02 -18.54
C LYS A 40 4.04 -1.55 -18.47
N PRO A 41 3.36 -2.08 -17.44
CA PRO A 41 3.10 -3.51 -17.33
C PRO A 41 2.23 -4.03 -18.47
N GLY A 42 2.40 -5.29 -18.83
CA GLY A 42 1.53 -6.00 -19.77
C GLY A 42 1.84 -7.49 -19.85
N PRO A 43 0.98 -8.29 -20.49
CA PRO A 43 1.15 -9.74 -20.60
C PRO A 43 2.39 -10.13 -21.41
N GLU A 44 3.05 -11.19 -20.98
CA GLU A 44 4.25 -11.81 -21.56
C GLU A 44 4.13 -13.34 -21.40
N ASP A 45 3.33 -14.00 -22.24
CA ASP A 45 2.96 -15.42 -22.04
C ASP A 45 4.14 -16.41 -22.06
N LYS A 46 5.32 -15.96 -22.49
CA LYS A 46 6.53 -16.78 -22.70
C LYS A 46 7.67 -16.44 -21.73
N LEU A 47 7.39 -15.82 -20.58
CA LEU A 47 8.43 -15.61 -19.56
C LEU A 47 9.09 -16.94 -19.16
N HIS A 48 10.42 -16.94 -19.08
CA HIS A 48 11.22 -18.13 -18.90
C HIS A 48 11.34 -18.54 -17.43
N GLY A 49 11.24 -19.85 -17.18
CA GLY A 49 11.57 -20.49 -15.90
C GLY A 49 10.91 -19.82 -14.68
N GLN A 50 11.75 -19.35 -13.77
CA GLN A 50 11.38 -18.71 -12.50
C GLN A 50 10.59 -17.41 -12.67
N CYS A 51 10.68 -16.75 -13.83
CA CYS A 51 9.94 -15.53 -14.10
C CYS A 51 8.51 -15.79 -14.62
N SER A 52 8.15 -17.04 -14.91
CA SER A 52 6.81 -17.40 -15.40
C SER A 52 5.63 -16.97 -14.52
N PRO A 53 5.74 -16.79 -13.18
CA PRO A 53 4.63 -16.32 -12.36
C PRO A 53 4.11 -14.92 -12.74
N TRP A 54 4.92 -14.08 -13.38
CA TRP A 54 4.54 -12.72 -13.81
C TRP A 54 3.94 -12.66 -15.22
N LYS A 55 3.79 -13.80 -15.93
CA LYS A 55 3.40 -13.83 -17.36
C LYS A 55 2.12 -13.06 -17.70
N ASN A 56 1.14 -13.00 -16.78
CA ASN A 56 -0.13 -12.33 -17.04
C ASN A 56 0.01 -10.80 -17.04
N ASN A 57 0.99 -10.27 -16.33
CA ASN A 57 1.21 -8.83 -16.19
C ASN A 57 2.63 -8.55 -15.65
N ALA A 58 3.58 -8.27 -16.54
CA ALA A 58 4.99 -8.08 -16.19
C ALA A 58 5.56 -6.75 -16.70
N CYS A 59 6.60 -6.28 -16.01
CA CYS A 59 7.45 -5.16 -16.43
C CYS A 59 8.66 -5.57 -17.26
N CYS A 60 9.03 -6.85 -17.28
CA CYS A 60 10.15 -7.36 -18.06
C CYS A 60 9.69 -7.82 -19.44
N PHE A 61 10.63 -7.95 -20.38
CA PHE A 61 10.42 -8.63 -21.66
C PHE A 61 10.76 -10.12 -21.54
N VAL A 62 10.28 -10.97 -22.46
CA VAL A 62 10.70 -12.37 -22.56
C VAL A 62 12.22 -12.54 -22.58
N ASN A 63 12.94 -11.72 -23.36
CA ASN A 63 14.40 -11.80 -23.42
C ASN A 63 15.05 -11.52 -22.05
N THR A 64 14.55 -10.53 -21.31
CA THR A 64 15.01 -10.22 -19.94
C THR A 64 14.85 -11.44 -19.03
N SER A 65 13.72 -12.16 -19.12
CA SER A 65 13.51 -13.36 -18.31
C SER A 65 14.44 -14.52 -18.66
N ILE A 66 14.81 -14.67 -19.94
CA ILE A 66 15.79 -15.68 -20.37
C ILE A 66 17.17 -15.33 -19.83
N GLU A 67 17.57 -14.07 -19.96
CA GLU A 67 18.88 -13.59 -19.50
C GLU A 67 19.00 -13.62 -17.97
N ALA A 68 17.90 -13.49 -17.22
CA ALA A 68 17.90 -13.67 -15.77
C ALA A 68 18.42 -15.05 -15.31
N HIS A 69 18.35 -16.07 -16.18
CA HIS A 69 18.76 -17.45 -15.88
C HIS A 69 20.16 -17.81 -16.40
N LYS A 70 20.87 -16.86 -17.03
CA LYS A 70 22.22 -17.08 -17.58
C LYS A 70 23.29 -16.51 -16.65
N ASP A 71 24.43 -17.20 -16.62
CA ASP A 71 25.65 -16.68 -16.01
C ASP A 71 26.26 -15.58 -16.86
N ILE A 72 26.72 -14.52 -16.19
CA ILE A 72 27.34 -13.36 -16.85
C ILE A 72 26.42 -12.84 -17.97
N SER A 73 25.13 -12.74 -17.66
CA SER A 73 24.10 -12.42 -18.64
C SER A 73 24.26 -11.03 -19.24
N SER A 74 23.62 -10.80 -20.39
CA SER A 74 23.63 -9.48 -21.05
C SER A 74 22.92 -8.37 -20.26
N LEU A 75 22.23 -8.70 -19.16
CA LEU A 75 21.62 -7.71 -18.27
C LEU A 75 22.72 -6.92 -17.54
N TYR A 76 23.51 -7.60 -16.71
CA TYR A 76 24.45 -6.93 -15.82
C TYR A 76 25.87 -7.43 -15.95
N ARG A 77 26.11 -8.45 -16.80
CA ARG A 77 27.36 -9.21 -16.87
C ARG A 77 27.83 -9.61 -15.47
N PHE A 78 26.88 -10.00 -14.64
CA PHE A 78 27.14 -10.32 -13.25
C PHE A 78 27.52 -11.80 -13.13
N ASP A 79 28.67 -12.06 -12.53
CA ASP A 79 29.19 -13.38 -12.21
C ASP A 79 28.78 -13.78 -10.79
N TRP A 80 27.89 -14.78 -10.72
CA TRP A 80 27.47 -15.39 -9.46
C TRP A 80 28.58 -16.24 -8.84
N ASP A 81 29.54 -16.71 -9.64
CA ASP A 81 30.59 -17.64 -9.24
C ASP A 81 31.92 -16.93 -8.92
N HIS A 82 31.87 -15.64 -8.55
CA HIS A 82 33.03 -14.79 -8.25
C HIS A 82 33.94 -15.30 -7.12
N CYS A 83 33.46 -16.25 -6.31
CA CYS A 83 34.22 -16.95 -5.27
C CYS A 83 34.18 -18.48 -5.44
N GLY A 84 34.15 -18.94 -6.69
CA GLY A 84 33.92 -20.34 -7.05
C GLY A 84 32.45 -20.62 -7.30
N LYS A 85 32.15 -21.85 -7.73
CA LYS A 85 30.81 -22.24 -8.16
C LYS A 85 29.78 -22.08 -7.04
N MET A 86 28.80 -21.19 -7.24
CA MET A 86 27.69 -20.99 -6.33
C MET A 86 26.77 -22.21 -6.35
N GLU A 87 26.28 -22.60 -5.17
CA GLU A 87 25.34 -23.72 -5.10
C GLU A 87 24.03 -23.39 -5.83
N PRO A 88 23.45 -24.32 -6.61
CA PRO A 88 22.21 -24.08 -7.33
C PRO A 88 21.04 -23.66 -6.41
N ALA A 89 21.00 -24.18 -5.18
CA ALA A 89 19.99 -23.81 -4.18
C ALA A 89 20.09 -22.35 -3.75
N CYS A 90 21.30 -21.79 -3.69
CA CYS A 90 21.53 -20.37 -3.46
C CYS A 90 21.22 -19.54 -4.71
N LYS A 91 21.76 -19.95 -5.85
CA LYS A 91 21.67 -19.23 -7.13
C LYS A 91 20.24 -19.00 -7.59
N ARG A 92 19.33 -19.94 -7.34
CA ARG A 92 17.90 -19.77 -7.68
C ARG A 92 17.30 -18.52 -7.00
N HIS A 93 17.70 -18.16 -5.78
CA HIS A 93 17.17 -16.96 -5.13
C HIS A 93 17.61 -15.68 -5.82
N PHE A 94 18.84 -15.63 -6.33
CA PHE A 94 19.32 -14.50 -7.15
C PHE A 94 18.57 -14.39 -8.48
N ILE A 95 18.23 -15.52 -9.10
CA ILE A 95 17.41 -15.53 -10.32
C ILE A 95 15.99 -15.03 -10.00
N GLN A 96 15.38 -15.53 -8.91
CA GLN A 96 14.05 -15.12 -8.48
C GLN A 96 14.00 -13.63 -8.09
N ASP A 97 15.06 -13.11 -7.45
CA ASP A 97 15.23 -11.69 -7.13
C ASP A 97 15.26 -10.84 -8.40
N ILE A 98 16.00 -11.27 -9.43
CA ILE A 98 15.97 -10.59 -10.75
C ILE A 98 14.56 -10.64 -11.34
N CYS A 99 13.88 -11.79 -11.30
CA CYS A 99 12.51 -11.88 -11.80
C CYS A 99 11.58 -10.92 -11.05
N LEU A 100 11.67 -10.82 -9.72
CA LEU A 100 10.90 -9.88 -8.93
C LEU A 100 11.23 -8.43 -9.32
N TYR A 101 12.50 -8.06 -9.34
CA TYR A 101 12.95 -6.70 -9.64
C TYR A 101 12.59 -6.25 -11.06
N GLU A 102 12.83 -7.10 -12.06
CA GLU A 102 12.62 -6.78 -13.47
C GLU A 102 11.16 -6.93 -13.90
N CYS A 103 10.43 -7.90 -13.36
CA CYS A 103 9.09 -8.25 -13.85
C CYS A 103 7.94 -7.74 -12.97
N SER A 104 8.14 -7.48 -11.67
CA SER A 104 7.01 -7.15 -10.80
C SER A 104 6.45 -5.75 -11.06
N PRO A 105 5.15 -5.62 -11.38
CA PRO A 105 4.49 -4.33 -11.50
C PRO A 105 4.01 -3.76 -10.16
N ASN A 106 4.31 -4.45 -9.05
CA ASN A 106 3.80 -4.15 -7.71
C ASN A 106 4.85 -3.53 -6.77
N LEU A 107 6.02 -3.16 -7.29
CA LEU A 107 7.09 -2.54 -6.51
C LEU A 107 6.97 -1.01 -6.39
N GLY A 108 5.96 -0.42 -7.03
CA GLY A 108 5.77 1.03 -7.13
C GLY A 108 5.85 1.83 -5.83
N PRO A 109 5.30 1.36 -4.68
CA PRO A 109 5.40 2.09 -3.41
C PRO A 109 6.82 2.34 -2.92
N TRP A 110 7.80 1.57 -3.41
CA TRP A 110 9.20 1.63 -3.00
C TRP A 110 10.13 2.14 -4.10
N ILE A 111 9.59 2.57 -5.24
CA ILE A 111 10.38 3.18 -6.31
C ILE A 111 10.82 4.58 -5.89
N GLN A 112 12.12 4.86 -6.02
CA GLN A 112 12.71 6.16 -5.77
C GLN A 112 13.62 6.57 -6.94
N GLU A 113 13.62 7.86 -7.26
CA GLU A 113 14.56 8.45 -8.21
C GLU A 113 15.97 8.48 -7.62
N VAL A 114 16.94 8.00 -8.40
CA VAL A 114 18.37 7.99 -8.01
C VAL A 114 19.29 8.55 -9.09
N ASN A 115 18.79 8.74 -10.32
CA ASN A 115 19.49 9.37 -11.44
C ASN A 115 20.95 8.88 -11.62
N GLN A 116 21.13 7.57 -11.63
CA GLN A 116 22.41 6.91 -11.87
C GLN A 116 22.62 6.68 -13.38
N SER A 117 23.88 6.49 -13.81
CA SER A 117 24.23 6.33 -15.23
C SER A 117 23.50 5.21 -15.96
N TRP A 118 23.04 4.18 -15.24
CA TRP A 118 22.39 2.99 -15.80
C TRP A 118 20.93 2.82 -15.39
N ARG A 119 20.40 3.67 -14.50
CA ARG A 119 18.98 3.67 -14.09
C ARG A 119 18.57 5.02 -13.52
N LYS A 120 17.37 5.49 -13.88
CA LYS A 120 16.80 6.73 -13.31
C LYS A 120 16.10 6.46 -11.99
N GLU A 121 15.44 5.31 -11.88
CA GLU A 121 14.71 4.87 -10.70
C GLU A 121 15.24 3.51 -10.20
N ARG A 122 15.01 3.23 -8.92
CA ARG A 122 15.24 1.90 -8.30
C ARG A 122 14.26 1.67 -7.16
N ILE A 123 14.20 0.43 -6.66
CA ILE A 123 13.54 0.14 -5.39
C ILE A 123 14.45 0.42 -4.19
N LEU A 124 13.83 0.84 -3.09
CA LEU A 124 14.45 0.99 -1.78
C LEU A 124 13.49 0.59 -0.65
N ASN A 125 14.01 -0.16 0.33
CA ASN A 125 13.30 -0.62 1.53
C ASN A 125 12.03 -1.43 1.26
N VAL A 126 12.03 -2.24 0.19
CA VAL A 126 10.93 -3.16 -0.09
C VAL A 126 10.82 -4.19 1.05
N PRO A 127 9.66 -4.33 1.71
CA PRO A 127 9.48 -5.22 2.86
C PRO A 127 9.46 -6.68 2.41
N LEU A 128 10.62 -7.31 2.27
CA LEU A 128 10.68 -8.71 1.87
C LEU A 128 10.14 -9.59 3.00
N CYS A 129 9.25 -10.52 2.68
CA CYS A 129 8.65 -11.41 3.69
C CYS A 129 9.73 -12.19 4.45
N LYS A 130 9.45 -12.44 5.73
CA LYS A 130 10.37 -13.09 6.65
C LYS A 130 10.92 -14.41 6.08
N GLU A 131 10.03 -15.30 5.63
CA GLU A 131 10.43 -16.63 5.15
C GLU A 131 11.18 -16.58 3.81
N ASP A 132 10.86 -15.62 2.92
CA ASP A 132 11.60 -15.43 1.67
C ASP A 132 13.05 -15.01 1.95
N CYS A 133 13.24 -14.12 2.93
CA CYS A 133 14.57 -13.67 3.35
C CYS A 133 15.35 -14.76 4.09
N GLU A 134 14.71 -15.47 5.02
CA GLU A 134 15.31 -16.58 5.78
C GLU A 134 15.70 -17.75 4.87
N SER A 135 14.83 -18.16 3.95
CA SER A 135 15.12 -19.24 3.00
C SER A 135 16.26 -18.88 2.05
N TRP A 136 16.34 -17.63 1.58
CA TRP A 136 17.45 -17.18 0.74
C TRP A 136 18.78 -17.28 1.51
N TRP A 137 18.81 -16.77 2.75
CA TRP A 137 20.00 -16.83 3.57
C TRP A 137 20.44 -18.27 3.87
N GLU A 138 19.51 -19.14 4.24
CA GLU A 138 19.79 -20.53 4.58
C GLU A 138 20.34 -21.31 3.38
N ASP A 139 19.73 -21.18 2.21
CA ASP A 139 20.16 -21.86 0.98
C ASP A 139 21.52 -21.33 0.48
N CYS A 140 21.92 -20.12 0.89
CA CYS A 140 23.22 -19.53 0.55
C CYS A 140 24.31 -19.75 1.60
N ARG A 141 23.97 -20.25 2.80
CA ARG A 141 24.87 -20.33 3.98
C ARG A 141 26.21 -21.04 3.72
N THR A 142 26.25 -22.01 2.79
CA THR A 142 27.46 -22.77 2.41
C THR A 142 28.18 -22.23 1.18
N SER A 143 27.54 -21.33 0.42
CA SER A 143 28.17 -20.65 -0.71
C SER A 143 29.19 -19.61 -0.23
N TYR A 144 30.00 -19.09 -1.16
CA TYR A 144 31.07 -18.15 -0.85
C TYR A 144 30.85 -16.80 -1.54
N THR A 145 31.34 -15.74 -0.89
CA THR A 145 31.44 -14.40 -1.48
C THR A 145 32.63 -13.67 -0.88
N CYS A 146 32.94 -12.50 -1.42
CA CYS A 146 34.01 -11.62 -0.95
C CYS A 146 33.48 -10.24 -0.52
N LYS A 147 32.16 -10.01 -0.59
CA LYS A 147 31.57 -8.68 -0.36
C LYS A 147 30.19 -8.78 0.28
N SER A 148 29.90 -7.83 1.17
CA SER A 148 28.58 -7.62 1.79
C SER A 148 27.68 -6.64 1.04
N ASN A 149 28.18 -5.97 -0.01
CA ASN A 149 27.40 -5.07 -0.86
C ASN A 149 27.79 -5.29 -2.31
N TRP A 150 26.85 -5.77 -3.11
CA TRP A 150 27.07 -6.23 -4.48
C TRP A 150 26.72 -5.18 -5.54
N HIS A 151 26.21 -4.00 -5.16
CA HIS A 151 26.01 -2.91 -6.12
C HIS A 151 27.30 -2.17 -6.49
N ARG A 152 28.35 -2.21 -5.65
CA ARG A 152 29.52 -1.35 -5.81
C ARG A 152 30.82 -1.97 -5.31
N GLY A 153 31.93 -1.49 -5.88
CA GLY A 153 33.29 -1.87 -5.46
C GLY A 153 33.68 -3.27 -5.90
N TRP A 154 33.29 -3.67 -7.10
CA TRP A 154 33.82 -4.83 -7.83
C TRP A 154 34.91 -4.38 -8.79
N ASP A 155 35.84 -5.27 -9.11
CA ASP A 155 36.71 -5.12 -10.26
C ASP A 155 35.96 -5.55 -11.53
N TRP A 156 35.96 -4.72 -12.57
CA TRP A 156 35.26 -4.97 -13.84
C TRP A 156 36.21 -5.07 -15.04
N THR A 157 37.53 -5.17 -14.81
CA THR A 157 38.55 -5.17 -15.88
C THR A 157 38.38 -6.30 -16.89
N SER A 158 37.84 -7.45 -16.48
CA SER A 158 37.56 -8.61 -17.33
C SER A 158 36.21 -8.52 -18.08
N GLY A 159 35.44 -7.46 -17.88
CA GLY A 159 34.11 -7.27 -18.47
C GLY A 159 32.94 -7.80 -17.64
N TYR A 160 33.22 -8.48 -16.52
CA TYR A 160 32.28 -8.96 -15.51
C TYR A 160 32.86 -8.69 -14.11
N ASN A 161 32.06 -8.82 -13.04
CA ASN A 161 32.52 -8.51 -11.68
C ASN A 161 33.48 -9.56 -11.13
N GLN A 162 34.57 -9.09 -10.55
CA GLN A 162 35.56 -9.89 -9.84
C GLN A 162 35.82 -9.30 -8.45
N CYS A 163 36.22 -10.16 -7.51
CA CYS A 163 36.57 -9.73 -6.16
C CYS A 163 37.75 -8.74 -6.19
N PRO A 164 37.69 -7.63 -5.42
CA PRO A 164 38.78 -6.68 -5.36
C PRO A 164 40.09 -7.32 -4.88
N VAL A 165 41.21 -6.78 -5.36
CA VAL A 165 42.56 -7.25 -5.02
C VAL A 165 42.76 -7.24 -3.49
N LYS A 166 43.26 -8.35 -2.93
CA LYS A 166 43.48 -8.60 -1.49
C LYS A 166 42.22 -8.86 -0.64
N VAL A 167 41.05 -8.98 -1.23
CA VAL A 167 39.85 -9.42 -0.49
C VAL A 167 39.70 -10.93 -0.63
N ALA A 168 39.68 -11.64 0.50
CA ALA A 168 39.54 -13.09 0.51
C ALA A 168 38.06 -13.51 0.35
N CYS A 169 37.85 -14.66 -0.29
CA CYS A 169 36.55 -15.31 -0.31
C CYS A 169 36.30 -16.00 1.03
N HIS A 170 35.14 -15.73 1.63
CA HIS A 170 34.65 -16.40 2.82
C HIS A 170 33.25 -16.94 2.56
N ARG A 171 32.76 -17.79 3.47
CA ARG A 171 31.38 -18.25 3.44
C ARG A 171 30.40 -17.08 3.51
N PHE A 172 29.22 -17.26 2.93
CA PHE A 172 28.18 -16.23 2.89
C PHE A 172 27.80 -15.70 4.27
N ASP A 173 27.73 -16.58 5.28
CA ASP A 173 27.42 -16.23 6.67
C ASP A 173 28.50 -15.38 7.35
N PHE A 174 29.73 -15.34 6.83
CA PHE A 174 30.76 -14.41 7.29
C PHE A 174 30.44 -12.96 6.91
N TYR A 175 30.02 -12.73 5.66
CA TYR A 175 29.67 -11.38 5.16
C TYR A 175 28.23 -10.98 5.51
N PHE A 176 27.37 -11.96 5.70
CA PHE A 176 25.96 -11.79 6.04
C PHE A 176 25.62 -12.65 7.27
N PRO A 177 25.90 -12.17 8.50
CA PRO A 177 25.73 -12.97 9.71
C PRO A 177 24.29 -13.36 10.04
N THR A 178 23.31 -12.69 9.42
CA THR A 178 21.87 -12.93 9.64
C THR A 178 21.10 -12.80 8.32
N PRO A 179 19.88 -13.37 8.23
CA PRO A 179 19.00 -13.15 7.07
C PRO A 179 18.77 -11.67 6.77
N ALA A 180 18.50 -10.86 7.80
CA ALA A 180 18.31 -9.43 7.63
C ALA A 180 19.55 -8.72 7.08
N ALA A 181 20.76 -9.12 7.49
CA ALA A 181 22.01 -8.57 6.94
C ALA A 181 22.14 -8.89 5.44
N LEU A 182 21.76 -10.09 5.00
CA LEU A 182 21.73 -10.44 3.57
C LEU A 182 20.76 -9.55 2.80
N CYS A 183 19.47 -9.63 3.15
CA CYS A 183 18.41 -9.01 2.36
C CYS A 183 18.52 -7.47 2.35
N ASN A 184 18.97 -6.87 3.46
CA ASN A 184 19.11 -5.42 3.55
C ASN A 184 20.35 -4.92 2.81
N GLU A 185 21.51 -5.59 2.95
CA GLU A 185 22.79 -4.99 2.54
C GLU A 185 23.23 -5.38 1.14
N ILE A 186 22.93 -6.60 0.68
CA ILE A 186 23.48 -7.15 -0.57
C ILE A 186 23.21 -6.22 -1.74
N TRP A 187 21.99 -5.68 -1.81
CA TRP A 187 21.57 -4.72 -2.83
C TRP A 187 21.43 -3.30 -2.30
N SER A 188 22.24 -2.87 -1.32
CA SER A 188 22.24 -1.49 -0.80
C SER A 188 20.84 -0.98 -0.45
N HIS A 189 20.15 -1.71 0.42
CA HIS A 189 18.79 -1.40 0.88
C HIS A 189 17.73 -1.38 -0.22
N SER A 190 17.88 -2.18 -1.29
CA SER A 190 16.72 -2.49 -2.16
C SER A 190 15.57 -3.10 -1.34
N TYR A 191 15.90 -4.00 -0.42
CA TYR A 191 14.96 -4.61 0.50
C TYR A 191 15.20 -4.17 1.94
N ARG A 192 14.13 -4.31 2.74
CA ARG A 192 14.12 -4.29 4.20
C ARG A 192 13.48 -5.60 4.64
N ALA A 193 14.20 -6.45 5.36
CA ALA A 193 13.66 -7.68 5.91
C ALA A 193 12.47 -7.35 6.82
N SER A 194 11.31 -7.93 6.51
CA SER A 194 10.08 -7.73 7.27
C SER A 194 9.95 -8.81 8.35
N ASN A 195 9.30 -8.46 9.46
CA ASN A 195 8.88 -9.43 10.47
C ASN A 195 7.57 -10.11 10.09
N TYR A 196 6.89 -9.66 9.03
CA TYR A 196 5.67 -10.26 8.55
C TYR A 196 5.96 -11.50 7.70
N SER A 197 5.16 -12.54 7.96
CA SER A 197 5.23 -13.79 7.23
C SER A 197 4.52 -13.72 5.89
N ARG A 198 4.87 -14.64 4.99
CA ARG A 198 4.16 -14.92 3.74
C ARG A 198 2.66 -15.07 3.97
N GLY A 199 1.85 -14.58 3.04
CA GLY A 199 0.38 -14.62 3.13
C GLY A 199 -0.25 -13.59 4.09
N SER A 200 0.54 -12.84 4.86
CA SER A 200 0.04 -11.78 5.74
C SER A 200 -0.57 -10.59 5.00
N GLY A 201 -0.27 -10.44 3.70
CA GLY A 201 -0.55 -9.23 2.95
C GLY A 201 0.24 -8.03 3.45
N ARG A 202 1.37 -8.18 4.17
CA ARG A 202 2.14 -7.05 4.73
C ARG A 202 3.61 -7.03 4.32
N CYS A 203 4.00 -7.88 3.38
CA CYS A 203 5.36 -7.99 2.89
C CYS A 203 5.34 -8.54 1.45
N ILE A 204 6.33 -8.16 0.66
CA ILE A 204 6.55 -8.66 -0.70
C ILE A 204 7.06 -10.10 -0.63
N GLN A 205 6.38 -10.98 -1.37
CA GLN A 205 6.79 -12.35 -1.60
C GLN A 205 7.58 -12.42 -2.91
N MET A 206 8.80 -12.92 -2.85
CA MET A 206 9.65 -13.16 -4.02
C MET A 206 9.25 -14.48 -4.69
N TRP A 207 8.84 -15.46 -3.90
CA TRP A 207 8.31 -16.74 -4.37
C TRP A 207 6.79 -16.79 -4.20
N PHE A 208 6.03 -17.29 -5.18
CA PHE A 208 4.58 -17.55 -5.03
C PHE A 208 4.09 -18.52 -6.10
N ASP A 209 2.97 -19.18 -5.81
CA ASP A 209 2.28 -20.03 -6.78
C ASP A 209 1.36 -19.16 -7.66
N PRO A 210 1.64 -19.03 -8.98
CA PRO A 210 0.82 -18.21 -9.86
C PRO A 210 -0.62 -18.72 -10.03
N VAL A 211 -0.91 -19.99 -9.71
CA VAL A 211 -2.27 -20.55 -9.73
C VAL A 211 -3.15 -19.91 -8.66
N LEU A 212 -2.56 -19.53 -7.52
CA LEU A 212 -3.25 -18.87 -6.41
C LEU A 212 -3.34 -17.34 -6.60
N GLY A 213 -2.77 -16.81 -7.68
CA GLY A 213 -2.66 -15.38 -7.94
C GLY A 213 -1.37 -14.77 -7.37
N ASN A 214 -1.06 -13.54 -7.80
CA ASN A 214 0.11 -12.80 -7.32
C ASN A 214 -0.22 -12.11 -5.98
N PRO A 215 0.37 -12.56 -4.84
CA PRO A 215 0.05 -12.02 -3.52
C PRO A 215 0.54 -10.58 -3.32
N ASN A 216 1.42 -10.09 -4.21
CA ASN A 216 1.97 -8.74 -4.14
C ASN A 216 0.99 -7.67 -4.68
N GLU A 217 -0.11 -8.07 -5.33
CA GLU A 217 -1.15 -7.15 -5.78
C GLU A 217 -1.96 -6.53 -4.63
N GLU A 218 -1.96 -7.16 -3.45
CA GLU A 218 -2.88 -6.88 -2.35
C GLU A 218 -2.20 -6.19 -1.14
N LEU A 219 -0.93 -5.83 -1.27
CA LEU A 219 -0.19 -5.20 -0.16
C LEU A 219 -0.76 -3.80 0.18
N PRO A 220 -1.19 -3.56 1.44
CA PRO A 220 -1.65 -2.28 1.90
C PRO A 220 -0.58 -1.21 1.73
N LEU A 221 -1.03 -0.04 1.29
CA LEU A 221 -0.31 1.25 1.27
C LEU A 221 0.11 1.75 2.68
N GLN A 222 0.16 0.88 3.69
CA GLN A 222 0.27 1.20 5.11
C GLN A 222 1.71 1.24 5.62
N GLU A 223 2.71 0.76 4.86
CA GLU A 223 4.14 0.94 5.20
C GLU A 223 4.72 2.29 4.72
N ARG A 224 3.87 3.27 4.38
CA ARG A 224 4.25 4.60 3.87
C ARG A 224 4.93 5.55 4.87
N LYS A 225 5.40 5.12 6.04
CA LYS A 225 5.97 6.03 7.04
C LYS A 225 7.16 5.46 7.80
N GLU A 226 8.27 5.14 7.15
CA GLU A 226 9.60 5.25 7.80
C GLU A 226 10.66 5.60 6.76
N MET A 227 11.00 6.88 6.65
CA MET A 227 12.15 7.35 5.85
C MET A 227 13.29 7.73 6.82
N PRO A 228 14.48 7.10 6.74
CA PRO A 228 15.59 7.42 7.62
C PRO A 228 16.37 8.64 7.13
N TRP A 229 16.59 9.53 8.09
CA TRP A 229 17.33 10.78 8.08
C TRP A 229 18.76 10.65 7.54
N LYS A 230 19.21 11.58 6.67
CA LYS A 230 20.52 12.26 6.79
C LYS A 230 20.72 13.37 5.74
N LEU A 231 21.12 14.54 6.29
CA LEU A 231 21.74 15.71 5.66
C LEU A 231 20.83 16.72 4.95
N THR A 232 20.44 17.78 5.68
CA THR A 232 20.80 19.19 5.38
C THR A 232 20.10 20.15 6.37
N PRO A 233 20.72 20.51 7.51
CA PRO A 233 20.12 21.33 8.58
C PRO A 233 19.75 22.77 8.20
N LEU A 234 20.14 23.24 7.01
CA LEU A 234 20.04 24.66 6.63
C LEU A 234 18.80 25.00 5.78
N LEU A 235 18.25 24.02 5.04
CA LEU A 235 17.02 24.20 4.26
C LEU A 235 15.75 24.10 5.13
N LEU A 236 15.87 23.49 6.30
CA LEU A 236 14.80 23.35 7.29
C LEU A 236 14.39 24.69 7.92
N PHE A 237 15.26 25.70 7.98
CA PHE A 237 14.90 26.99 8.57
C PHE A 237 14.04 27.86 7.64
N LEU A 238 14.27 27.79 6.33
CA LEU A 238 13.51 28.57 5.32
C LEU A 238 12.25 27.86 4.85
N GLY A 239 12.23 26.52 4.83
CA GLY A 239 11.02 25.73 4.57
C GLY A 239 10.01 25.73 5.71
N TRP A 240 10.44 25.98 6.96
CA TRP A 240 9.54 25.98 8.11
C TRP A 240 8.47 27.08 8.04
N MET A 241 8.78 28.23 7.43
CA MET A 241 7.84 29.34 7.30
C MET A 241 6.82 29.17 6.18
N THR A 242 7.08 28.31 5.18
CA THR A 242 6.13 28.05 4.07
C THR A 242 5.35 26.74 4.24
N SER A 243 5.83 25.80 5.06
CA SER A 243 5.18 24.50 5.32
C SER A 243 4.13 24.51 6.45
N VAL A 244 3.72 25.69 6.94
CA VAL A 244 2.58 25.82 7.85
C VAL A 244 1.24 25.67 7.09
N CYS A 245 1.23 25.70 5.76
CA CYS A 245 -0.01 25.77 4.99
C CYS A 245 -0.42 24.50 4.20
N ASN A 246 0.18 23.32 4.41
CA ASN A 246 -0.28 22.12 3.67
C ASN A 246 -0.32 20.80 4.45
N ALA A 247 -0.45 20.86 5.78
CA ALA A 247 -1.05 19.75 6.52
C ALA A 247 -2.57 19.85 6.34
N ARG A 248 -3.25 18.79 5.86
CA ARG A 248 -4.72 18.69 5.95
C ARG A 248 -5.08 19.02 7.40
N THR A 249 -5.75 20.14 7.58
CA THR A 249 -6.06 20.66 8.91
C THR A 249 -6.98 19.66 9.62
N ARG A 250 -7.02 19.66 10.95
CA ARG A 250 -7.94 18.81 11.76
C ARG A 250 -9.39 18.87 11.26
N THR A 251 -9.78 19.97 10.63
CA THR A 251 -11.07 20.23 9.97
C THR A 251 -11.31 19.40 8.72
N ASP A 252 -10.28 19.03 7.96
CA ASP A 252 -10.44 18.35 6.65
C ASP A 252 -10.71 16.84 6.76
N LEU A 253 -10.66 16.26 7.97
CA LEU A 253 -10.93 14.84 8.24
C LEU A 253 -12.24 14.59 8.98
N LEU A 254 -12.86 15.64 9.52
CA LEU A 254 -14.06 15.53 10.33
C LEU A 254 -15.23 16.13 9.59
N ASN A 255 -16.37 15.43 9.60
CA ASN A 255 -17.58 15.92 8.95
C ASN A 255 -17.36 16.20 7.45
N VAL A 256 -16.90 15.19 6.72
CA VAL A 256 -16.58 15.27 5.30
C VAL A 256 -17.21 14.12 4.53
N CYS A 257 -17.48 14.34 3.25
CA CYS A 257 -17.91 13.32 2.30
C CYS A 257 -16.76 12.98 1.35
N MET A 258 -16.62 11.70 0.99
CA MET A 258 -15.61 11.29 0.01
C MET A 258 -16.09 11.61 -1.42
N ASP A 259 -15.17 11.90 -2.33
CA ASP A 259 -15.44 12.04 -3.76
C ASP A 259 -15.59 10.66 -4.43
N ALA A 260 -16.73 10.01 -4.14
CA ALA A 260 -17.16 8.78 -4.79
C ALA A 260 -18.43 8.99 -5.63
N LYS A 261 -19.01 7.90 -6.14
CA LYS A 261 -19.98 7.94 -7.26
C LYS A 261 -21.27 8.71 -6.95
N HIS A 262 -21.77 8.61 -5.72
CA HIS A 262 -23.10 9.11 -5.33
C HIS A 262 -23.12 10.01 -4.10
N HIS A 263 -21.94 10.35 -3.57
CA HIS A 263 -21.79 11.25 -2.43
C HIS A 263 -22.09 12.69 -2.82
N LYS A 264 -22.67 13.44 -1.88
CA LYS A 264 -22.70 14.90 -1.92
C LYS A 264 -21.29 15.45 -1.68
N ALA A 265 -21.06 16.70 -2.08
CA ALA A 265 -19.79 17.38 -1.81
C ALA A 265 -19.55 17.58 -0.31
N GLU A 266 -20.61 17.88 0.45
CA GLU A 266 -20.53 18.14 1.89
C GLU A 266 -21.70 17.48 2.64
N PRO A 267 -21.51 17.13 3.93
CA PRO A 267 -22.59 16.60 4.76
C PRO A 267 -23.69 17.63 4.99
N GLY A 268 -24.92 17.13 5.19
CA GLY A 268 -26.01 17.97 5.67
C GLY A 268 -27.26 17.17 6.03
N PRO A 269 -28.27 17.81 6.63
CA PRO A 269 -29.52 17.15 7.02
C PRO A 269 -30.28 16.56 5.83
N GLU A 270 -30.83 15.36 6.01
CA GLU A 270 -31.61 14.61 5.02
C GLU A 270 -32.80 13.93 5.70
N ASP A 271 -33.86 14.67 6.06
CA ASP A 271 -34.97 14.14 6.87
C ASP A 271 -35.76 12.99 6.21
N LYS A 272 -35.55 12.78 4.91
CA LYS A 272 -36.23 11.79 4.07
C LYS A 272 -35.38 10.54 3.77
N LEU A 273 -34.27 10.31 4.49
CA LEU A 273 -33.54 9.04 4.37
C LEU A 273 -34.46 7.85 4.68
N HIS A 274 -34.37 6.83 3.85
CA HIS A 274 -35.25 5.67 3.85
C HIS A 274 -34.77 4.57 4.81
N ASN A 275 -35.70 4.04 5.60
CA ASN A 275 -35.57 2.82 6.41
C ASN A 275 -34.22 2.65 7.14
N GLN A 276 -33.34 1.73 6.73
CA GLN A 276 -32.07 1.44 7.41
C GLN A 276 -31.08 2.63 7.39
N CYS A 277 -31.23 3.56 6.46
CA CYS A 277 -30.40 4.76 6.39
C CYS A 277 -30.93 5.91 7.28
N THR A 278 -32.07 5.74 7.95
CA THR A 278 -32.64 6.76 8.85
C THR A 278 -31.72 7.22 10.00
N PRO A 279 -30.75 6.41 10.51
CA PRO A 279 -29.85 6.89 11.56
C PRO A 279 -28.98 8.09 11.18
N TRP A 280 -28.77 8.35 9.88
CA TRP A 280 -27.96 9.47 9.38
C TRP A 280 -28.77 10.75 9.06
N LYS A 281 -30.09 10.79 9.28
CA LYS A 281 -30.94 11.93 8.88
C LYS A 281 -30.45 13.30 9.32
N LYS A 282 -29.88 13.40 10.54
CA LYS A 282 -29.39 14.67 11.09
C LYS A 282 -28.23 15.25 10.29
N ASN A 283 -27.39 14.40 9.70
CA ASN A 283 -26.20 14.80 8.98
C ASN A 283 -25.67 13.64 8.11
N ALA A 284 -25.85 13.72 6.79
CA ALA A 284 -25.52 12.65 5.85
C ALA A 284 -24.84 13.14 4.58
N CYS A 285 -24.03 12.26 3.99
CA CYS A 285 -23.39 12.42 2.69
C CYS A 285 -24.20 11.87 1.51
N CYS A 286 -25.25 11.08 1.77
CA CYS A 286 -26.15 10.56 0.74
C CYS A 286 -27.38 11.46 0.60
N SER A 287 -28.16 11.27 -0.46
CA SER A 287 -29.49 11.88 -0.62
C SER A 287 -30.61 10.91 -0.31
N ALA A 288 -31.82 11.42 -0.07
CA ALA A 288 -33.03 10.59 0.04
C ALA A 288 -33.19 9.59 -1.14
N ARG A 289 -32.91 10.03 -2.37
CA ARG A 289 -32.95 9.16 -3.57
C ARG A 289 -31.97 7.99 -3.45
N VAL A 290 -30.72 8.26 -3.08
CA VAL A 290 -29.69 7.21 -2.88
C VAL A 290 -30.17 6.21 -1.83
N SER A 291 -30.67 6.69 -0.69
CA SER A 291 -31.15 5.79 0.38
C SER A 291 -32.31 4.89 -0.05
N GLN A 292 -33.21 5.35 -0.92
CA GLN A 292 -34.30 4.53 -1.46
C GLN A 292 -33.76 3.47 -2.44
N GLU A 293 -32.85 3.87 -3.33
CA GLU A 293 -32.22 2.95 -4.28
C GLU A 293 -31.41 1.84 -3.61
N LEU A 294 -30.82 2.09 -2.44
CA LEU A 294 -30.08 1.08 -1.67
C LEU A 294 -30.95 -0.06 -1.14
N HIS A 295 -32.26 0.15 -1.03
CA HIS A 295 -33.21 -0.85 -0.51
C HIS A 295 -33.95 -1.62 -1.62
N LYS A 296 -33.63 -1.37 -2.89
CA LYS A 296 -34.19 -2.10 -4.02
C LYS A 296 -33.38 -3.37 -4.30
N ASP A 297 -34.06 -4.45 -4.65
CA ASP A 297 -33.42 -5.75 -5.01
C ASP A 297 -32.50 -5.64 -6.24
N THR A 298 -32.76 -4.66 -7.12
CA THR A 298 -31.90 -4.32 -8.24
C THR A 298 -31.70 -2.80 -8.24
N SER A 299 -30.70 -2.35 -7.49
CA SER A 299 -30.35 -0.94 -7.39
C SER A 299 -29.70 -0.43 -8.68
N SER A 300 -30.16 0.72 -9.16
CA SER A 300 -29.54 1.39 -10.31
C SER A 300 -28.20 2.07 -9.98
N LEU A 301 -27.84 2.16 -8.69
CA LEU A 301 -26.62 2.85 -8.25
C LEU A 301 -25.35 2.15 -8.76
N TYR A 302 -25.34 0.82 -8.69
CA TYR A 302 -24.21 -0.02 -9.05
C TYR A 302 -24.56 -1.19 -9.98
N ASN A 303 -25.85 -1.32 -10.35
CA ASN A 303 -26.39 -2.48 -11.07
C ASN A 303 -26.01 -3.81 -10.41
N PHE A 304 -25.92 -3.81 -9.08
CA PHE A 304 -25.50 -4.96 -8.29
C PHE A 304 -26.74 -5.70 -7.78
N THR A 305 -26.74 -7.03 -7.93
CA THR A 305 -27.72 -7.95 -7.34
C THR A 305 -27.06 -8.76 -6.23
N TRP A 306 -27.79 -8.90 -5.12
CA TRP A 306 -27.40 -9.76 -4.00
C TRP A 306 -27.64 -11.25 -4.29
N ASP A 307 -28.44 -11.55 -5.32
CA ASP A 307 -28.95 -12.88 -5.62
C ASP A 307 -28.13 -13.63 -6.69
N HIS A 308 -26.83 -13.33 -6.82
CA HIS A 308 -25.95 -13.95 -7.84
C HIS A 308 -25.78 -15.47 -7.67
N CYS A 309 -26.10 -16.02 -6.49
CA CYS A 309 -26.09 -17.45 -6.19
C CYS A 309 -27.47 -17.96 -5.71
N GLY A 310 -28.55 -17.32 -6.14
CA GLY A 310 -29.90 -17.55 -5.62
C GLY A 310 -30.30 -16.51 -4.58
N LYS A 311 -31.55 -16.56 -4.12
CA LYS A 311 -32.12 -15.54 -3.23
C LYS A 311 -31.35 -15.44 -1.92
N MET A 312 -30.81 -14.26 -1.61
CA MET A 312 -30.13 -13.99 -0.35
C MET A 312 -31.12 -13.99 0.81
N GLU A 313 -30.72 -14.53 1.96
CA GLU A 313 -31.56 -14.49 3.15
C GLU A 313 -31.74 -13.05 3.65
N PRO A 314 -32.95 -12.62 4.06
CA PRO A 314 -33.18 -11.24 4.51
C PRO A 314 -32.31 -10.80 5.69
N ALA A 315 -31.97 -11.74 6.59
CA ALA A 315 -31.07 -11.49 7.72
C ALA A 315 -29.63 -11.13 7.27
N CYS A 316 -29.17 -11.73 6.16
CA CYS A 316 -27.90 -11.38 5.53
C CYS A 316 -28.01 -10.08 4.73
N GLN A 317 -29.05 -9.96 3.89
CA GLN A 317 -29.25 -8.84 2.99
C GLN A 317 -29.32 -7.49 3.73
N ARG A 318 -29.93 -7.44 4.92
CA ARG A 318 -29.99 -6.20 5.71
C ARG A 318 -28.59 -5.66 6.05
N HIS A 319 -27.58 -6.50 6.28
CA HIS A 319 -26.23 -6.02 6.57
C HIS A 319 -25.59 -5.34 5.37
N PHE A 320 -25.82 -5.86 4.16
CA PHE A 320 -25.35 -5.20 2.93
C PHE A 320 -26.05 -3.85 2.69
N ILE A 321 -27.33 -3.74 3.06
CA ILE A 321 -28.04 -2.45 3.01
C ILE A 321 -27.46 -1.49 4.05
N GLN A 322 -27.24 -1.94 5.29
CA GLN A 322 -26.67 -1.12 6.36
C GLN A 322 -25.24 -0.66 6.05
N ASP A 323 -24.41 -1.55 5.50
CA ASP A 323 -23.07 -1.25 4.99
C ASP A 323 -23.12 -0.15 3.93
N ASN A 324 -24.02 -0.28 2.94
CA ASN A 324 -24.18 0.77 1.94
C ASN A 324 -24.69 2.08 2.55
N CYS A 325 -25.59 2.06 3.54
CA CYS A 325 -25.99 3.27 4.24
C CYS A 325 -24.80 3.92 4.96
N LEU A 326 -23.94 3.14 5.62
CA LEU A 326 -22.72 3.66 6.24
C LEU A 326 -21.78 4.26 5.18
N TYR A 327 -21.54 3.53 4.09
CA TYR A 327 -20.64 3.95 3.00
C TYR A 327 -21.12 5.25 2.33
N GLU A 328 -22.40 5.31 1.92
CA GLU A 328 -22.95 6.44 1.18
C GLU A 328 -23.28 7.63 2.08
N CYS A 329 -23.70 7.39 3.34
CA CYS A 329 -24.27 8.44 4.18
C CYS A 329 -23.36 8.94 5.29
N SER A 330 -22.37 8.19 5.76
CA SER A 330 -21.62 8.57 6.96
C SER A 330 -20.64 9.72 6.73
N PRO A 331 -20.78 10.86 7.46
CA PRO A 331 -19.83 11.97 7.38
C PRO A 331 -18.61 11.78 8.30
N ASN A 332 -18.50 10.60 8.94
CA ASN A 332 -17.50 10.30 9.97
C ASN A 332 -16.41 9.34 9.48
N LEU A 333 -16.31 9.11 8.16
CA LEU A 333 -15.32 8.20 7.57
C LEU A 333 -14.03 8.90 7.14
N GLY A 334 -13.95 10.23 7.29
CA GLY A 334 -12.84 11.07 6.87
C GLY A 334 -11.43 10.59 7.24
N PRO A 335 -11.17 10.11 8.47
CA PRO A 335 -9.83 9.61 8.86
C PRO A 335 -9.31 8.44 8.00
N TRP A 336 -10.20 7.76 7.27
CA TRP A 336 -9.88 6.58 6.47
C TRP A 336 -10.06 6.79 4.95
N ILE A 337 -10.47 8.00 4.52
CA ILE A 337 -10.60 8.34 3.10
C ILE A 337 -9.21 8.38 2.46
N GLN A 338 -9.08 7.74 1.30
CA GLN A 338 -7.88 7.72 0.47
C GLN A 338 -8.24 7.92 -0.99
N GLU A 339 -7.38 8.68 -1.69
CA GLU A 339 -7.45 8.81 -3.14
C GLU A 339 -7.04 7.49 -3.82
N VAL A 340 -7.86 7.07 -4.78
CA VAL A 340 -7.64 5.86 -5.60
C VAL A 340 -7.79 6.11 -7.09
N ASN A 341 -8.33 7.27 -7.51
CA ASN A 341 -8.43 7.73 -8.89
C ASN A 341 -8.89 6.64 -9.89
N GLN A 342 -9.97 5.95 -9.54
CA GLN A 342 -10.61 4.93 -10.37
C GLN A 342 -11.65 5.57 -11.29
N LYS A 343 -12.03 4.88 -12.38
CA LYS A 343 -12.99 5.40 -13.39
C LYS A 343 -14.32 5.89 -12.80
N TRP A 344 -14.77 5.32 -11.68
CA TRP A 344 -16.09 5.58 -11.10
C TRP A 344 -16.05 6.24 -9.71
N ARG A 345 -14.85 6.48 -9.14
CA ARG A 345 -14.64 7.19 -7.87
C ARG A 345 -13.21 7.72 -7.77
N LYS A 346 -13.02 8.93 -7.25
CA LYS A 346 -11.69 9.48 -6.98
C LYS A 346 -11.17 9.06 -5.62
N GLU A 347 -12.06 8.96 -4.64
CA GLU A 347 -11.76 8.57 -3.27
C GLU A 347 -12.54 7.32 -2.86
N ARG A 348 -12.02 6.58 -1.87
CA ARG A 348 -12.74 5.54 -1.12
C ARG A 348 -12.21 5.50 0.31
N PHE A 349 -12.90 4.83 1.22
CA PHE A 349 -12.28 4.48 2.50
C PHE A 349 -11.54 3.14 2.44
N LEU A 350 -10.51 3.02 3.28
CA LEU A 350 -9.72 1.81 3.49
C LEU A 350 -9.41 1.63 4.98
N ASN A 351 -9.44 0.38 5.44
CA ASN A 351 -9.12 -0.01 6.82
C ASN A 351 -9.97 0.69 7.89
N VAL A 352 -11.24 0.97 7.60
CA VAL A 352 -12.17 1.49 8.61
C VAL A 352 -12.30 0.46 9.74
N PRO A 353 -12.03 0.81 11.01
CA PRO A 353 -12.00 -0.12 12.13
C PRO A 353 -13.42 -0.50 12.52
N LEU A 354 -14.01 -1.48 11.84
CA LEU A 354 -15.38 -1.93 12.11
C LEU A 354 -15.43 -2.61 13.48
N CYS A 355 -16.43 -2.27 14.29
CA CYS A 355 -16.60 -2.88 15.61
C CYS A 355 -16.75 -4.40 15.52
N LYS A 356 -16.20 -5.09 16.51
CA LYS A 356 -16.18 -6.55 16.58
C LYS A 356 -17.58 -7.16 16.39
N GLU A 357 -18.58 -6.66 17.12
CA GLU A 357 -19.93 -7.22 17.10
C GLU A 357 -20.66 -6.96 15.78
N ASP A 358 -20.46 -5.80 15.14
CA ASP A 358 -21.05 -5.49 13.83
C ASP A 358 -20.55 -6.47 12.77
N CYS A 359 -19.24 -6.74 12.74
CA CYS A 359 -18.65 -7.69 11.81
C CYS A 359 -19.08 -9.15 12.11
N GLN A 360 -19.10 -9.53 13.39
CA GLN A 360 -19.52 -10.88 13.80
C GLN A 360 -20.98 -11.16 13.48
N SER A 361 -21.87 -10.20 13.76
CA SER A 361 -23.30 -10.34 13.45
C SER A 361 -23.55 -10.40 11.95
N TRP A 362 -22.81 -9.62 11.15
CA TRP A 362 -22.91 -9.73 9.69
C TRP A 362 -22.51 -11.11 9.20
N TRP A 363 -21.38 -11.62 9.67
CA TRP A 363 -20.91 -12.95 9.29
C TRP A 363 -21.89 -14.06 9.68
N GLU A 364 -22.41 -14.04 10.91
CA GLU A 364 -23.34 -15.07 11.39
C GLU A 364 -24.66 -15.06 10.61
N ASP A 365 -25.25 -13.87 10.40
CA ASP A 365 -26.52 -13.73 9.66
C ASP A 365 -26.37 -14.11 8.18
N CYS A 366 -25.14 -14.12 7.64
CA CYS A 366 -24.84 -14.53 6.27
C CYS A 366 -24.35 -15.97 6.13
N ARG A 367 -24.03 -16.68 7.21
CA ARG A 367 -23.31 -17.96 7.20
C ARG A 367 -23.90 -19.00 6.23
N THR A 368 -25.23 -19.09 6.16
CA THR A 368 -25.99 -20.04 5.30
C THR A 368 -26.32 -19.49 3.90
N SER A 369 -26.16 -18.18 3.68
CA SER A 369 -26.32 -17.59 2.34
C SER A 369 -25.22 -18.09 1.41
N HIS A 370 -25.38 -17.87 0.09
CA HIS A 370 -24.48 -18.41 -0.91
C HIS A 370 -23.75 -17.32 -1.70
N THR A 371 -22.52 -17.61 -2.10
CA THR A 371 -21.71 -16.77 -2.97
C THR A 371 -20.77 -17.61 -3.83
N CYS A 372 -20.14 -16.99 -4.82
CA CYS A 372 -19.17 -17.60 -5.72
C CYS A 372 -17.81 -16.89 -5.69
N LYS A 373 -17.67 -15.84 -4.86
CA LYS A 373 -16.48 -14.98 -4.80
C LYS A 373 -16.23 -14.47 -3.39
N SER A 374 -14.94 -14.37 -3.04
CA SER A 374 -14.43 -13.76 -1.81
C SER A 374 -14.10 -12.26 -1.94
N ASN A 375 -14.08 -11.71 -3.15
CA ASN A 375 -13.88 -10.28 -3.41
C ASN A 375 -14.97 -9.77 -4.36
N TRP A 376 -15.79 -8.83 -3.90
CA TRP A 376 -16.97 -8.34 -4.59
C TRP A 376 -16.75 -7.00 -5.31
N HIS A 377 -15.56 -6.39 -5.20
CA HIS A 377 -15.24 -5.19 -5.99
C HIS A 377 -14.84 -5.51 -7.44
N ARG A 378 -14.28 -6.69 -7.72
CA ARG A 378 -13.67 -7.00 -9.02
C ARG A 378 -13.89 -8.44 -9.49
N GLY A 379 -13.82 -8.63 -10.81
CA GLY A 379 -13.88 -9.96 -11.44
C GLY A 379 -15.27 -10.58 -11.46
N TRP A 380 -16.32 -9.78 -11.54
CA TRP A 380 -17.66 -10.23 -11.90
C TRP A 380 -17.82 -10.27 -13.42
N ASP A 381 -18.67 -11.16 -13.91
CA ASP A 381 -19.19 -11.06 -15.27
C ASP A 381 -20.32 -10.03 -15.31
N TRP A 382 -20.21 -9.04 -16.19
CA TRP A 382 -21.18 -7.93 -16.34
C TRP A 382 -21.91 -7.97 -17.69
N THR A 383 -21.77 -9.04 -18.48
CA THR A 383 -22.34 -9.14 -19.83
C THR A 383 -23.85 -8.97 -19.88
N SER A 384 -24.57 -9.38 -18.82
CA SER A 384 -26.03 -9.20 -18.70
C SER A 384 -26.46 -7.85 -18.13
N GLY A 385 -25.53 -6.91 -17.89
CA GLY A 385 -25.81 -5.60 -17.29
C GLY A 385 -25.90 -5.58 -15.75
N SER A 386 -25.82 -6.74 -15.10
CA SER A 386 -25.68 -6.92 -13.65
C SER A 386 -24.61 -7.96 -13.34
N ASN A 387 -24.12 -8.00 -12.10
CA ASN A 387 -23.06 -8.93 -11.71
C ASN A 387 -23.53 -10.39 -11.76
N LYS A 388 -22.75 -11.23 -12.42
CA LYS A 388 -22.88 -12.69 -12.48
C LYS A 388 -21.59 -13.38 -12.07
N CYS A 389 -21.74 -14.57 -11.49
CA CYS A 389 -20.60 -15.42 -11.15
C CYS A 389 -19.77 -15.71 -12.41
N PRO A 390 -18.45 -15.47 -12.39
CA PRO A 390 -17.59 -15.70 -13.54
C PRO A 390 -17.51 -17.19 -13.87
N ASN A 391 -17.24 -17.49 -15.13
CA ASN A 391 -17.18 -18.88 -15.61
C ASN A 391 -16.15 -19.71 -14.81
N GLY A 392 -16.49 -20.96 -14.50
CA GLY A 392 -15.66 -21.86 -13.70
C GLY A 392 -15.72 -21.65 -12.18
N THR A 393 -16.53 -20.70 -11.68
CA THR A 393 -16.82 -20.58 -10.23
C THR A 393 -18.07 -21.36 -9.84
N THR A 394 -18.13 -21.81 -8.59
CA THR A 394 -19.27 -22.56 -8.06
C THR A 394 -19.85 -21.84 -6.85
N CYS A 395 -21.17 -21.69 -6.82
CA CYS A 395 -21.87 -21.18 -5.65
C CYS A 395 -21.71 -22.15 -4.47
N ARG A 396 -21.21 -21.63 -3.35
CA ARG A 396 -21.09 -22.33 -2.06
C ARG A 396 -21.57 -21.40 -0.95
N THR A 397 -21.67 -21.91 0.26
CA THR A 397 -22.02 -21.09 1.43
C THR A 397 -21.03 -19.95 1.62
N PHE A 398 -21.47 -18.86 2.25
CA PHE A 398 -20.61 -17.76 2.64
C PHE A 398 -19.45 -18.25 3.50
N GLU A 399 -19.69 -19.17 4.44
CA GLU A 399 -18.64 -19.78 5.28
C GLU A 399 -17.51 -20.42 4.46
N ALA A 400 -17.82 -21.02 3.29
CA ALA A 400 -16.80 -21.63 2.44
C ALA A 400 -15.87 -20.60 1.78
N TYR A 401 -16.37 -19.40 1.46
CA TYR A 401 -15.58 -18.30 0.88
C TYR A 401 -15.03 -17.34 1.93
N PHE A 402 -15.66 -17.30 3.10
CA PHE A 402 -15.35 -16.43 4.24
C PHE A 402 -15.35 -17.26 5.53
N PRO A 403 -14.26 -18.00 5.82
CA PRO A 403 -14.23 -18.93 6.95
C PRO A 403 -14.30 -18.27 8.34
N THR A 404 -14.11 -16.95 8.42
CA THR A 404 -14.15 -16.18 9.67
C THR A 404 -14.81 -14.82 9.45
N PRO A 405 -15.30 -14.14 10.51
CA PRO A 405 -15.80 -12.77 10.41
C PRO A 405 -14.79 -11.81 9.79
N ALA A 406 -13.50 -11.92 10.14
CA ALA A 406 -12.43 -11.11 9.56
C ALA A 406 -12.31 -11.33 8.05
N ALA A 407 -12.39 -12.59 7.58
CA ALA A 407 -12.34 -12.90 6.16
C ALA A 407 -13.47 -12.22 5.38
N LEU A 408 -14.69 -12.16 5.95
CA LEU A 408 -15.81 -11.44 5.35
C LEU A 408 -15.56 -9.92 5.34
N CYS A 409 -15.43 -9.31 6.51
CA CYS A 409 -15.43 -7.85 6.64
C CYS A 409 -14.22 -7.20 5.96
N GLU A 410 -13.05 -7.85 5.99
CA GLU A 410 -11.83 -7.33 5.36
C GLU A 410 -11.74 -7.70 3.87
N GLY A 411 -12.16 -8.92 3.50
CA GLY A 411 -11.98 -9.44 2.13
C GLY A 411 -13.04 -8.98 1.13
N LEU A 412 -14.32 -9.02 1.54
CA LEU A 412 -15.48 -8.80 0.68
C LEU A 412 -15.35 -7.52 -0.17
N TRP A 413 -15.04 -6.41 0.50
CA TRP A 413 -14.88 -5.10 -0.13
C TRP A 413 -13.40 -4.67 -0.25
N SER A 414 -12.49 -5.59 -0.49
CA SER A 414 -11.05 -5.30 -0.74
C SER A 414 -10.46 -4.30 0.26
N HIS A 415 -10.48 -4.66 1.54
CA HIS A 415 -9.96 -3.87 2.66
C HIS A 415 -10.62 -2.50 2.86
N SER A 416 -11.89 -2.35 2.48
CA SER A 416 -12.72 -1.24 2.95
C SER A 416 -12.74 -1.21 4.49
N TYR A 417 -12.99 -2.35 5.13
CA TYR A 417 -12.92 -2.47 6.58
C TYR A 417 -11.67 -3.23 7.04
N LYS A 418 -11.33 -2.97 8.30
CA LYS A 418 -10.44 -3.77 9.12
C LYS A 418 -11.19 -4.15 10.40
N LEU A 419 -11.21 -5.43 10.76
CA LEU A 419 -11.88 -5.86 11.97
C LEU A 419 -11.15 -5.28 13.19
N SER A 420 -11.88 -4.54 14.01
CA SER A 420 -11.38 -4.00 15.27
C SER A 420 -11.50 -5.03 16.40
N ASN A 421 -10.53 -5.03 17.31
CA ASN A 421 -10.65 -5.77 18.58
C ASN A 421 -11.53 -5.04 19.60
N TYR A 422 -11.89 -3.78 19.32
CA TYR A 422 -12.77 -3.00 20.19
C TYR A 422 -14.24 -3.33 19.93
N SER A 423 -15.00 -3.38 21.02
CA SER A 423 -16.44 -3.58 20.98
C SER A 423 -17.20 -2.27 20.74
N ARG A 424 -18.47 -2.40 20.33
CA ARG A 424 -19.44 -1.29 20.25
C ARG A 424 -19.44 -0.46 21.54
N GLY A 425 -19.55 0.86 21.39
CA GLY A 425 -19.56 1.81 22.51
C GLY A 425 -18.19 2.15 23.09
N SER A 426 -17.11 1.53 22.61
CA SER A 426 -15.74 1.82 23.09
C SER A 426 -15.19 3.21 22.72
N GLY A 427 -15.82 3.89 21.75
CA GLY A 427 -15.25 5.11 21.15
C GLY A 427 -13.98 4.84 20.32
N ARG A 428 -13.75 3.58 19.90
CA ARG A 428 -12.53 3.14 19.19
C ARG A 428 -12.79 2.32 17.92
N CYS A 429 -14.04 2.12 17.53
CA CYS A 429 -14.40 1.40 16.31
C CYS A 429 -15.68 1.99 15.70
N ILE A 430 -15.78 1.97 14.38
CA ILE A 430 -16.95 2.42 13.64
C ILE A 430 -18.06 1.37 13.77
N GLN A 431 -19.27 1.85 14.04
CA GLN A 431 -20.49 1.07 14.09
C GLN A 431 -21.34 1.36 12.85
N MET A 432 -21.72 0.31 12.12
CA MET A 432 -22.72 0.44 11.05
C MET A 432 -24.14 0.40 11.62
N TRP A 433 -24.34 -0.31 12.74
CA TRP A 433 -25.61 -0.36 13.47
C TRP A 433 -25.55 0.53 14.71
N PHE A 434 -26.50 1.44 14.90
CA PHE A 434 -26.63 2.24 16.14
C PHE A 434 -28.04 2.79 16.30
N ASP A 435 -28.42 3.12 17.54
CA ASP A 435 -29.70 3.77 17.83
C ASP A 435 -29.54 5.30 17.67
N PRO A 436 -30.22 5.93 16.69
CA PRO A 436 -30.13 7.37 16.50
C PRO A 436 -30.70 8.20 17.65
N ALA A 437 -31.53 7.62 18.52
CA ALA A 437 -32.02 8.30 19.73
C ALA A 437 -30.90 8.58 20.74
N LEU A 438 -29.85 7.74 20.75
CA LEU A 438 -28.67 7.88 21.61
C LEU A 438 -27.56 8.71 20.97
N GLY A 439 -27.76 9.20 19.75
CA GLY A 439 -26.77 9.91 18.95
C GLY A 439 -25.89 8.98 18.10
N ASN A 440 -25.12 9.57 17.19
CA ASN A 440 -24.23 8.82 16.31
C ASN A 440 -22.87 8.59 17.01
N PRO A 441 -22.53 7.35 17.41
CA PRO A 441 -21.29 7.08 18.14
C PRO A 441 -20.04 7.32 17.28
N ASN A 442 -20.17 7.26 15.95
CA ASN A 442 -19.05 7.40 15.02
C ASN A 442 -18.44 8.80 15.01
N GLU A 443 -19.16 9.82 15.49
CA GLU A 443 -18.60 11.16 15.62
C GLU A 443 -17.41 11.20 16.59
N GLU A 444 -17.53 10.54 17.75
CA GLU A 444 -16.45 10.46 18.73
C GLU A 444 -15.26 9.66 18.17
N VAL A 445 -15.56 8.54 17.50
CA VAL A 445 -14.55 7.67 16.91
C VAL A 445 -13.75 8.42 15.84
N ALA A 446 -14.42 9.15 14.95
CA ALA A 446 -13.75 9.97 13.95
C ALA A 446 -12.87 11.05 14.59
N ARG A 447 -13.37 11.74 15.63
CA ARG A 447 -12.59 12.72 16.39
C ARG A 447 -11.34 12.10 17.02
N PHE A 448 -11.47 10.92 17.62
CA PHE A 448 -10.34 10.21 18.21
C PHE A 448 -9.26 9.91 17.17
N TYR A 449 -9.62 9.28 16.05
CA TYR A 449 -8.64 8.91 15.02
C TYR A 449 -8.07 10.12 14.27
N ALA A 450 -8.87 11.16 14.00
CA ALA A 450 -8.36 12.41 13.44
C ALA A 450 -7.36 13.10 14.39
N SER A 451 -7.61 13.05 15.70
CA SER A 451 -6.68 13.61 16.69
C SER A 451 -5.36 12.85 16.78
N ALA A 452 -5.38 11.51 16.67
CA ALA A 452 -4.15 10.71 16.66
C ALA A 452 -3.30 10.99 15.41
N LEU A 453 -3.94 11.08 14.24
CA LEU A 453 -3.27 11.40 12.97
C LEU A 453 -2.63 12.79 12.94
N THR A 454 -3.21 13.75 13.69
CA THR A 454 -2.68 15.12 13.80
C THR A 454 -1.69 15.29 14.95
N ALA A 455 -1.81 14.53 16.04
CA ALA A 455 -0.84 14.51 17.14
C ALA A 455 0.49 13.84 16.76
N GLU A 456 0.45 12.83 15.89
CA GLU A 456 1.66 12.28 15.25
C GLU A 456 2.37 13.29 14.32
N ALA A 457 1.72 14.41 13.98
CA ALA A 457 2.31 15.51 13.21
C ALA A 457 2.96 16.60 14.09
N TRP A 458 2.88 16.51 15.43
CA TRP A 458 3.65 17.38 16.33
C TRP A 458 4.99 16.71 16.70
N PRO A 459 6.15 17.36 16.46
CA PRO A 459 7.42 16.82 16.91
C PRO A 459 7.46 16.82 18.44
N GLN A 460 7.76 15.67 19.05
CA GLN A 460 8.16 15.56 20.46
C GLN A 460 9.54 16.24 20.75
N GLY A 461 9.85 17.35 20.08
CA GLY A 461 11.14 18.03 20.13
C GLY A 461 11.20 19.26 21.04
N ILE A 462 10.15 19.59 21.81
CA ILE A 462 10.12 20.85 22.60
C ILE A 462 10.56 20.66 24.06
N ARG A 463 10.61 19.42 24.58
CA ARG A 463 11.12 19.18 25.95
C ARG A 463 12.65 19.37 26.15
N PRO A 464 13.55 19.15 25.17
CA PRO A 464 14.98 19.41 25.40
C PRO A 464 15.35 20.90 25.27
N LEU A 465 14.58 21.67 24.49
CA LEU A 465 14.86 23.10 24.23
C LEU A 465 14.66 23.99 25.46
N SER A 466 13.72 23.64 26.34
CA SER A 466 13.52 24.37 27.61
C SER A 466 14.66 24.15 28.61
N LEU A 467 15.35 22.99 28.56
CA LEU A 467 16.51 22.71 29.40
C LEU A 467 17.78 23.42 28.90
N CYS A 468 17.96 23.53 27.58
CA CYS A 468 19.08 24.30 27.01
C CYS A 468 18.96 25.81 27.25
N LEU A 469 17.75 26.38 27.21
CA LEU A 469 17.54 27.80 27.51
C LEU A 469 17.80 28.12 28.99
N ALA A 470 17.46 27.22 29.92
CA ALA A 470 17.77 27.39 31.34
C ALA A 470 19.29 27.32 31.63
N LEU A 471 20.03 26.45 30.95
CA LEU A 471 21.49 26.33 31.08
C LEU A 471 22.26 27.50 30.47
N MET A 472 21.75 28.12 29.41
CA MET A 472 22.37 29.30 28.79
C MET A 472 22.12 30.58 29.59
N LEU A 473 20.98 30.68 30.29
CA LEU A 473 20.68 31.79 31.20
C LEU A 473 21.54 31.76 32.48
N SER A 474 21.93 30.58 32.97
CA SER A 474 22.87 30.49 34.11
C SER A 474 24.32 30.80 33.74
N LEU A 475 24.69 30.66 32.46
CA LEU A 475 26.03 31.01 31.94
C LEU A 475 26.18 32.50 31.57
N TRP A 476 25.10 33.27 31.53
CA TRP A 476 25.11 34.72 31.26
C TRP A 476 25.02 35.60 32.53
N LEU A 477 24.92 34.99 33.71
CA LEU A 477 24.88 35.70 35.01
C LEU A 477 26.22 35.62 35.78
N HIS A 478 27.27 35.10 35.14
CA HIS A 478 28.62 34.99 35.69
C HIS A 478 29.69 35.49 34.70
N ASP A 479 29.45 36.66 34.11
CA ASP A 479 30.50 37.57 33.64
C ASP A 479 30.10 39.02 33.95
#